data_AF-A0A503HLR4-F1
#
_entry.id   AF-A0A503HLR4-F1
#
_cell.length_a   1.000
_cell.length_b   1.000
_cell.length_c   1.000
_cell.angle_alpha   90.00
_cell.angle_beta   90.00
_cell.angle_gamma   90.00
#
_symmetry.space_group_name_H-M   'P 1'
#
loop_
_entity.id
_entity.type
_entity.pdbx_description
1 polymer ?
#
loop_
_entity_poly.entity_id
_entity_poly.type
_entity_poly.pdbx_seq_one_letter_code
_entity_poly.pdbx_strand_id
1 'polypeptide(L)'
;MEEDEGGSVLTASVCGGPKGDAHLMLACFDKPVLSYDLGASGQQLEPDLSGAFDFKADGKTVTRTLQLEAMYNYFVVDLEKADPLLDLLRSKGDVSVSSAKYGSTSFPGKGSKGAIGKVLAQCGKAKPAVDAD
;
A
#
# COMPACT_ATOMS: atom_id res chain seq x y z
N MET A 1 10.16 -15.05 -28.75
CA MET A 1 9.20 -13.94 -28.55
C MET A 1 8.79 -14.09 -27.12
N GLU A 2 9.47 -13.39 -26.21
CA GLU A 2 9.12 -13.36 -24.80
C GLU A 2 8.00 -12.35 -24.66
N GLU A 3 6.87 -12.81 -24.14
CA GLU A 3 5.69 -12.00 -23.90
C GLU A 3 6.03 -11.11 -22.70
N ASP A 4 6.26 -9.81 -22.95
CA ASP A 4 6.42 -8.80 -21.91
C ASP A 4 5.04 -8.52 -21.29
N GLU A 5 4.54 -9.50 -20.53
CA GLU A 5 3.27 -9.44 -19.76
C GLU A 5 3.38 -8.55 -18.52
N GLY A 6 4.12 -7.45 -18.64
CA GLY A 6 4.53 -6.63 -17.50
C GLY A 6 4.62 -5.16 -17.86
N GLY A 7 3.48 -4.53 -18.14
CA GLY A 7 3.43 -3.07 -18.20
C GLY A 7 4.11 -2.47 -16.97
N SER A 8 4.97 -1.46 -17.16
CA SER A 8 5.80 -0.91 -16.07
C SER A 8 4.94 -0.25 -14.97
N VAL A 9 4.56 -1.03 -13.95
CA VAL A 9 3.91 -0.49 -12.75
C VAL A 9 4.99 0.00 -11.81
N LEU A 10 4.99 1.31 -11.55
CA LEU A 10 5.83 1.86 -10.49
C LEU A 10 5.19 1.55 -9.14
N THR A 11 5.99 1.00 -8.23
CA THR A 11 5.62 0.75 -6.83
C THR A 11 6.48 1.62 -5.91
N ALA A 12 5.85 2.25 -4.93
CA ALA A 12 6.52 2.87 -3.80
C ALA A 12 6.36 1.95 -2.59
N SER A 13 7.45 1.63 -1.90
CA SER A 13 7.38 0.71 -0.78
C SER A 13 8.30 1.09 0.37
N VAL A 14 7.94 0.74 1.59
CA VAL A 14 8.73 1.00 2.78
C VAL A 14 8.56 -0.13 3.81
N CYS A 15 9.68 -0.57 4.38
CA CYS A 15 9.68 -1.53 5.49
C CYS A 15 9.51 -0.79 6.82
N GLY A 16 8.83 -1.42 7.77
CA GLY A 16 8.57 -0.87 9.09
C GLY A 16 8.62 -1.93 10.17
N GLY A 17 8.34 -1.50 11.41
CA GLY A 17 8.41 -2.36 12.58
C GLY A 17 9.83 -2.56 13.12
N PRO A 18 9.96 -3.15 14.32
CA PRO A 18 11.24 -3.24 15.02
C PRO A 18 12.27 -4.12 14.31
N LYS A 19 11.82 -5.03 13.44
CA LYS A 19 12.69 -5.92 12.64
C LYS A 19 12.69 -5.59 11.15
N GLY A 20 11.97 -4.54 10.73
CA GLY A 20 11.81 -4.22 9.31
C GLY A 20 11.02 -5.28 8.53
N ASP A 21 10.20 -6.07 9.22
CA ASP A 21 9.49 -7.23 8.71
C ASP A 21 8.07 -6.91 8.22
N ALA A 22 7.53 -5.75 8.58
CA ALA A 22 6.28 -5.25 8.03
C ALA A 22 6.53 -4.40 6.78
N HIS A 23 5.62 -4.43 5.81
CA HIS A 23 5.81 -3.76 4.52
C HIS A 23 4.58 -2.99 4.10
N LEU A 24 4.76 -1.72 3.74
CA LEU A 24 3.71 -0.88 3.17
C LEU A 24 4.07 -0.58 1.70
N MET A 25 3.19 -0.95 0.79
CA MET A 25 3.37 -0.82 -0.66
C MET A 25 2.22 -0.05 -1.28
N LEU A 26 2.55 0.89 -2.16
CA LEU A 26 1.59 1.58 -3.00
C LEU A 26 1.97 1.33 -4.45
N ALA A 27 1.09 0.66 -5.18
CA ALA A 27 1.16 0.50 -6.62
C ALA A 27 0.00 1.26 -7.28
N CYS A 28 0.11 1.51 -8.59
CA CYS A 28 -1.01 2.09 -9.32
C CYS A 28 -1.02 1.66 -10.78
N PHE A 29 -1.95 0.76 -11.12
CA PHE A 29 -2.22 0.35 -12.49
C PHE A 29 -3.31 1.23 -13.11
N ASP A 30 -4.55 1.10 -12.64
CA ASP A 30 -5.67 2.00 -12.97
C ASP A 30 -5.98 2.92 -11.77
N LYS A 31 -6.31 2.29 -10.63
CA LYS A 31 -6.46 2.93 -9.32
C LYS A 31 -5.25 2.67 -8.43
N PRO A 32 -4.93 3.61 -7.52
CA PRO A 32 -3.93 3.36 -6.49
C PRO A 32 -4.39 2.24 -5.55
N VAL A 33 -3.51 1.26 -5.33
CA VAL A 33 -3.75 0.15 -4.40
C VAL A 33 -2.70 0.21 -3.32
N LEU A 34 -3.14 0.28 -2.07
CA LEU A 34 -2.27 0.20 -0.90
C LEU A 34 -2.31 -1.22 -0.34
N SER A 35 -1.15 -1.86 -0.23
CA SER A 35 -0.97 -3.18 0.37
C SER A 35 -0.15 -3.06 1.65
N TYR A 36 -0.56 -3.78 2.69
CA TYR A 36 0.08 -3.82 4.00
C TYR A 36 0.34 -5.27 4.42
N ASP A 37 1.61 -5.63 4.45
CA ASP A 37 2.11 -6.84 5.11
C ASP A 37 2.33 -6.56 6.60
N LEU A 38 1.66 -7.35 7.45
CA LEU A 38 1.78 -7.27 8.90
C LEU A 38 3.13 -7.78 9.45
N GLY A 39 3.96 -8.40 8.61
CA GLY A 39 5.19 -9.06 9.04
C GLY A 39 4.91 -10.20 10.01
N ALA A 40 5.67 -10.30 11.10
CA ALA A 40 5.47 -11.35 12.10
C ALA A 40 4.05 -11.35 12.73
N SER A 41 3.35 -10.22 12.76
CA SER A 41 1.98 -10.13 13.28
C SER A 41 0.91 -10.75 12.36
N GLY A 42 1.29 -11.12 11.13
CA GLY A 42 0.41 -11.69 10.12
C GLY A 42 0.52 -13.21 9.95
N GLN A 43 1.17 -13.93 10.86
CA GLN A 43 1.32 -15.38 10.69
C GLN A 43 -0.04 -16.09 10.75
N GLN A 44 -0.42 -16.68 9.61
CA GLN A 44 -1.62 -17.52 9.39
C GLN A 44 -2.95 -16.77 9.57
N LEU A 45 -3.29 -15.96 8.55
CA LEU A 45 -4.60 -15.32 8.43
C LEU A 45 -5.57 -16.22 7.65
N GLU A 46 -6.82 -16.30 8.11
CA GLU A 46 -7.89 -16.96 7.36
C GLU A 46 -8.23 -16.17 6.09
N PRO A 47 -8.65 -16.81 4.99
CA PRO A 47 -9.13 -16.09 3.81
C PRO A 47 -10.37 -15.24 4.13
N ASP A 48 -10.67 -14.28 3.26
CA ASP A 48 -11.83 -13.37 3.36
C ASP A 48 -11.88 -12.49 4.62
N LEU A 49 -10.74 -12.31 5.29
CA LEU A 49 -10.63 -11.40 6.42
C LEU A 49 -10.61 -9.93 5.99
N SER A 50 -11.21 -9.08 6.80
CA SER A 50 -11.00 -7.63 6.71
C SER A 50 -10.63 -7.06 8.08
N GLY A 51 -9.98 -5.89 8.07
CA GLY A 51 -9.57 -5.21 9.30
C GLY A 51 -9.64 -3.71 9.15
N ALA A 52 -10.09 -3.02 10.20
CA ALA A 52 -9.95 -1.58 10.30
C ALA A 52 -8.52 -1.24 10.77
N PHE A 53 -7.89 -0.33 10.03
CA PHE A 53 -6.55 0.18 10.30
C PHE A 53 -6.58 1.71 10.35
N ASP A 54 -6.03 2.24 11.43
CA ASP A 54 -5.76 3.66 11.60
C ASP A 54 -4.37 3.98 11.07
N PHE A 55 -4.31 4.90 10.12
CA PHE A 55 -3.08 5.49 9.62
C PHE A 55 -2.89 6.86 10.25
N LYS A 56 -1.75 7.07 10.90
CA LYS A 56 -1.45 8.30 11.64
C LYS A 56 -0.12 8.89 11.19
N ALA A 57 -0.13 10.17 10.87
CA ALA A 57 1.07 10.96 10.58
C ALA A 57 0.77 12.44 10.78
N ASP A 58 1.76 13.22 11.23
CA ASP A 58 1.65 14.67 11.43
C ASP A 58 0.37 15.11 12.19
N GLY A 59 -0.04 14.34 13.21
CA GLY A 59 -1.24 14.62 14.03
C GLY A 59 -2.58 14.33 13.35
N LYS A 60 -2.59 13.82 12.11
CA LYS A 60 -3.79 13.39 11.39
C LYS A 60 -4.01 11.89 11.57
N THR A 61 -5.27 11.47 11.51
CA THR A 61 -5.67 10.06 11.48
C THR A 61 -6.62 9.82 10.32
N VAL A 62 -6.37 8.77 9.54
CA VAL A 62 -7.29 8.27 8.51
C VAL A 62 -7.51 6.78 8.77
N THR A 63 -8.77 6.38 8.94
CA THR A 63 -9.12 4.97 9.12
C THR A 63 -9.55 4.36 7.79
N ARG A 64 -9.08 3.16 7.48
CA ARG A 64 -9.54 2.37 6.33
C ARG A 64 -9.80 0.92 6.74
N THR A 65 -10.83 0.34 6.15
CA THR A 65 -11.01 -1.11 6.15
C THR A 65 -10.21 -1.67 4.99
N LEU A 66 -9.24 -2.55 5.30
CA LEU A 66 -8.48 -3.28 4.31
C LEU A 66 -9.00 -4.73 4.24
N GLN A 67 -8.96 -5.32 3.05
CA GLN A 67 -9.34 -6.71 2.78
C GLN A 67 -8.08 -7.57 2.68
N LEU A 68 -8.11 -8.79 3.18
CA LEU A 68 -6.99 -9.70 3.06
C LEU A 68 -6.96 -10.32 1.66
N GLU A 69 -5.87 -10.09 0.96
CA GLU A 69 -5.49 -10.85 -0.22
C GLU A 69 -4.72 -12.11 0.22
N ALA A 70 -5.46 -13.20 0.43
CA ALA A 70 -4.95 -14.42 1.06
C ALA A 70 -3.78 -15.09 0.30
N MET A 71 -3.68 -14.87 -1.02
CA MET A 71 -2.59 -15.39 -1.85
C MET A 71 -1.23 -14.84 -1.44
N TYR A 72 -1.18 -13.56 -1.05
CA TYR A 72 0.05 -12.87 -0.64
C TYR A 72 0.09 -12.58 0.86
N ASN A 73 -1.00 -12.85 1.57
CA ASN A 73 -1.16 -12.57 3.00
C ASN A 73 -1.06 -11.07 3.33
N TYR A 74 -1.51 -10.21 2.41
CA TYR A 74 -1.48 -8.75 2.56
C TYR A 74 -2.87 -8.18 2.74
N PHE A 75 -2.98 -7.16 3.59
CA PHE A 75 -4.18 -6.34 3.65
C PHE A 75 -4.14 -5.28 2.55
N VAL A 76 -5.15 -5.24 1.69
CA VAL A 76 -5.23 -4.34 0.54
C VAL A 76 -6.44 -3.41 0.60
N VAL A 77 -6.30 -2.23 0.02
CA VAL A 77 -7.41 -1.29 -0.20
C VAL A 77 -7.19 -0.51 -1.50
N ASP A 78 -8.25 -0.45 -2.32
CA ASP A 78 -8.32 0.45 -3.46
C ASP A 78 -8.60 1.87 -2.99
N LEU A 79 -7.84 2.82 -3.53
CA LEU A 79 -7.96 4.24 -3.20
C LEU A 79 -8.36 5.03 -4.44
N GLU A 80 -9.00 6.17 -4.22
CA GLU A 80 -9.14 7.18 -5.26
C GLU A 80 -7.87 8.05 -5.33
N LYS A 81 -7.56 8.64 -6.48
CA LYS A 81 -6.33 9.47 -6.65
C LYS A 81 -6.24 10.65 -5.68
N ALA A 82 -7.39 11.13 -5.19
CA ALA A 82 -7.51 12.20 -4.21
C ALA A 82 -7.87 11.68 -2.80
N ASP A 83 -7.66 10.39 -2.52
CA ASP A 83 -7.98 9.81 -1.21
C ASP A 83 -7.14 10.47 -0.10
N PRO A 84 -7.74 10.86 1.04
CA PRO A 84 -7.04 11.51 2.13
C PRO A 84 -5.94 10.66 2.75
N LEU A 85 -5.99 9.33 2.60
CA LEU A 85 -4.90 8.45 3.00
C LEU A 85 -3.64 8.70 2.17
N LEU A 86 -3.76 8.93 0.86
CA LEU A 86 -2.60 9.25 0.01
C LEU A 86 -1.94 10.55 0.44
N ASP A 87 -2.74 11.56 0.81
CA ASP A 87 -2.20 12.81 1.33
C ASP A 87 -1.54 12.65 2.70
N LEU A 88 -2.09 11.79 3.56
CA LEU A 88 -1.45 11.43 4.84
C LEU A 88 -0.13 10.70 4.63
N LEU A 89 -0.06 9.73 3.71
CA LEU A 89 1.16 8.97 3.42
C LEU A 89 2.27 9.84 2.79
N ARG A 90 1.91 10.95 2.15
CA ARG A 90 2.86 11.94 1.61
C ARG A 90 3.37 12.95 2.64
N SER A 91 2.96 12.81 3.89
CA SER A 91 3.50 13.59 5.02
C SER A 91 5.00 13.34 5.21
N LYS A 92 5.68 14.25 5.92
CA LYS A 92 7.13 14.15 6.13
C LYS A 92 7.48 13.28 7.33
N GLY A 93 6.59 13.19 8.30
CA GLY A 93 6.76 12.39 9.51
C GLY A 93 6.57 10.90 9.26
N ASP A 94 6.95 10.11 10.26
CA ASP A 94 6.72 8.68 10.25
C ASP A 94 5.21 8.38 10.24
N VAL A 95 4.84 7.35 9.49
CA VAL A 95 3.47 6.86 9.42
C VAL A 95 3.34 5.70 10.40
N SER A 96 2.44 5.82 11.36
CA SER A 96 2.02 4.72 12.22
C SER A 96 0.75 4.08 11.66
N VAL A 97 0.75 2.76 11.49
CA VAL A 97 -0.42 1.97 11.09
C VAL A 97 -0.79 1.08 12.27
N SER A 98 -2.02 1.21 12.76
CA SER A 98 -2.48 0.46 13.94
C SER A 98 -3.84 -0.19 13.73
N SER A 99 -4.02 -1.37 14.31
CA SER A 99 -5.29 -2.08 14.41
C SER A 99 -5.45 -2.67 15.80
N ALA A 100 -6.69 -2.71 16.31
CA ALA A 100 -6.98 -3.34 17.59
C ALA A 100 -6.57 -4.83 17.62
N LYS A 101 -6.67 -5.53 16.48
CA LYS A 101 -6.34 -6.96 16.37
C LYS A 101 -4.86 -7.22 16.09
N TYR A 102 -4.22 -6.37 15.28
CA TYR A 102 -2.89 -6.65 14.71
C TYR A 102 -1.76 -5.78 15.28
N GLY A 103 -2.07 -4.94 16.28
CA GLY A 103 -1.08 -4.08 16.92
C GLY A 103 -0.75 -2.83 16.09
N SER A 104 0.43 -2.25 16.35
CA SER A 104 0.85 -0.98 15.76
C SER A 104 2.27 -1.10 15.18
N THR A 105 2.45 -0.56 13.99
CA THR A 105 3.72 -0.57 13.25
C THR A 105 4.03 0.85 12.76
N SER A 106 5.27 1.30 12.91
CA SER A 106 5.73 2.58 12.37
C SER A 106 6.60 2.40 11.13
N PHE A 107 6.45 3.29 10.15
CA PHE A 107 7.16 3.32 8.89
C PHE A 107 7.82 4.69 8.69
N PRO A 108 9.10 4.75 8.28
CA PRO A 108 9.78 6.01 8.03
C PRO A 108 9.15 6.74 6.84
N GLY A 109 8.74 8.00 7.06
CA GLY A 109 8.07 8.81 6.03
C GLY A 109 9.01 9.59 5.10
N LYS A 110 10.32 9.57 5.36
CA LYS A 110 11.28 10.37 4.59
C LYS A 110 11.28 9.97 3.11
N GLY A 111 10.91 10.93 2.24
CA GLY A 111 10.89 10.74 0.79
C GLY A 111 9.57 10.21 0.23
N SER A 112 8.60 9.87 1.10
CA SER A 112 7.28 9.35 0.73
C SER A 112 6.57 10.23 -0.31
N LYS A 113 6.57 11.56 -0.10
CA LYS A 113 5.95 12.54 -1.01
C LYS A 113 6.40 12.39 -2.46
N GLY A 114 7.71 12.21 -2.67
CA GLY A 114 8.31 12.09 -4.00
C GLY A 114 8.04 10.72 -4.62
N ALA A 115 8.20 9.65 -3.84
CA ALA A 115 7.96 8.28 -4.30
C ALA A 115 6.48 8.08 -4.69
N ILE A 116 5.56 8.42 -3.79
CA ILE A 116 4.11 8.33 -4.03
C ILE A 116 3.71 9.24 -5.21
N GLY A 117 4.27 10.45 -5.32
CA GLY A 117 4.01 11.34 -6.45
C GLY A 117 4.37 10.70 -7.80
N LYS A 118 5.48 9.95 -7.87
CA LYS A 118 5.88 9.21 -9.08
C LYS A 118 4.94 8.06 -9.40
N VAL A 119 4.49 7.31 -8.39
CA VAL A 119 3.50 6.22 -8.56
C VAL A 119 2.18 6.78 -9.10
N LEU A 120 1.65 7.83 -8.45
CA LEU A 120 0.38 8.44 -8.86
C LEU A 120 0.44 9.04 -10.28
N ALA A 121 1.62 9.49 -10.71
CA ALA A 121 1.82 9.97 -12.07
C ALA A 121 1.76 8.84 -13.12
N GLN A 122 1.86 7.56 -12.75
CA GLN A 122 1.72 6.41 -13.66
C GLN A 122 0.32 5.79 -13.67
N CYS A 123 -0.55 6.15 -12.72
CA CYS A 123 -1.91 5.63 -12.66
C CYS A 123 -2.70 5.83 -13.96
N GLY A 124 -3.26 4.74 -14.49
CA GLY A 124 -4.06 4.69 -15.71
C GLY A 124 -3.24 4.85 -16.99
N LYS A 125 -1.90 4.81 -16.90
CA LYS A 125 -1.00 4.89 -18.07
C LYS A 125 -0.52 3.53 -18.55
N ALA A 126 -0.68 2.49 -17.75
CA ALA A 126 -0.44 1.14 -18.19
C ALA A 126 -1.47 0.81 -19.28
N LYS A 127 -1.02 0.70 -20.53
CA LYS A 127 -1.87 0.20 -21.61
C LYS A 127 -2.02 -1.32 -21.42
N PRO A 128 -3.22 -1.88 -21.53
CA PRO A 128 -3.33 -3.30 -21.83
C PRO A 128 -2.56 -3.57 -23.13
N ALA A 129 -1.86 -4.70 -23.20
CA ALA A 129 -1.33 -5.16 -24.48
C ALA A 129 -2.51 -5.24 -25.45
N VAL A 130 -2.51 -4.39 -26.48
CA VAL A 130 -3.42 -4.55 -27.59
C VAL A 130 -2.90 -5.75 -28.37
N ASP A 131 -3.60 -6.88 -28.29
CA ASP A 131 -3.46 -7.99 -29.23
C ASP A 131 -3.41 -7.42 -30.64
N ALA A 132 -2.23 -7.49 -31.26
CA ALA A 132 -2.08 -7.23 -32.68
C ALA A 132 -2.51 -8.51 -33.40
N ASP A 133 -3.65 -8.40 -34.09
CA ASP A 133 -4.29 -9.34 -35.01
C ASP A 133 -3.32 -10.21 -35.83
#